data_AF-A0A016W651-F1
#
_entry.id   AF-A0A016W651-F1
#
_cell.length_a   1.000
_cell.length_b   1.000
_cell.length_c   1.000
_cell.angle_alpha   90.00
_cell.angle_beta   90.00
_cell.angle_gamma   90.00
#
_symmetry.space_group_name_H-M   'P 1'
#
loop_
_entity.id
_entity.type
_entity.pdbx_description
1 polymer ?
#
loop_
_entity_poly.entity_id
_entity_poly.type
_entity_poly.pdbx_seq_one_letter_code
_entity_poly.pdbx_strand_id
1 'polypeptide(L)'
;MRVVLLTLLTLLLAICVSGGFLSNLGDKVKKTFGGKGGIGEKLKNITMSKIEKVKKIFGSATVMKIKEKLSKLKDKAKKLLELPPRMFAALKERLAKLRRIKHVQVHEEGDTIEQVNHKSEVDGFLYQSDIVLTEGQAAEREAEINEQASGKLRSRRQAFKDRRYPATLWENGVNYYFDFNANEKLRSVFKKGANQWHQNTCINIKEDSEAKDKIRIFHENGCWSHVGRIGGKQDLSLGKGCHAVSTATHELGHALGFYHTMARHDRDDYITINVQNIRVDLYDQFTKQTTATNENYNITYDYGSIMNYDGRAGSYNGEYVIVPNDVIYQETLGSPFLAFYDILMMNTHYKCLVRIDKISGEFAVPGCRYFGVELNTQKDQLATGYRFCAKEDEDLSLLAHSNRVPIIIYSRVAQTDIIIQYRYVTDGKPGPKVTTPRPTLPPGQKCEDSPACTVNICKSKVLDKENKMGMCPKLCGFC
;
A
#
# COMPACT_ATOMS: atom_id res chain seq x y z
N MET A 1 -47.77 4.99 -0.28
CA MET A 1 -47.59 6.46 -0.33
C MET A 1 -46.85 6.97 -1.57
N ARG A 2 -45.56 6.66 -1.81
CA ARG A 2 -44.79 7.32 -2.91
C ARG A 2 -45.35 7.10 -4.33
N VAL A 3 -45.87 5.91 -4.67
CA VAL A 3 -46.49 5.64 -5.97
C VAL A 3 -47.77 6.47 -6.17
N VAL A 4 -48.64 6.49 -5.16
CA VAL A 4 -49.89 7.28 -5.15
C VAL A 4 -49.62 8.78 -5.34
N LEU A 5 -48.53 9.29 -4.73
CA LEU A 5 -48.12 10.69 -4.89
C LEU A 5 -47.64 11.00 -6.32
N LEU A 6 -46.90 10.09 -6.97
CA LEU A 6 -46.51 10.24 -8.37
C LEU A 6 -47.71 10.23 -9.31
N THR A 7 -48.66 9.30 -9.10
CA THR A 7 -49.87 9.21 -9.91
C THR A 7 -50.79 10.42 -9.74
N LEU A 8 -50.88 10.99 -8.51
CA LEU A 8 -51.56 12.26 -8.29
C LEU A 8 -50.87 13.41 -9.02
N LEU A 9 -49.53 13.47 -8.99
CA LEU A 9 -48.77 14.52 -9.68
C LEU A 9 -48.98 14.47 -11.21
N THR A 10 -49.01 13.27 -11.79
CA THR A 10 -49.29 13.09 -13.22
C THR A 10 -50.75 13.40 -13.58
N LEU A 11 -51.73 13.09 -12.73
CA LEU A 11 -53.12 13.50 -12.95
C LEU A 11 -53.28 15.02 -12.84
N LEU A 12 -52.67 15.66 -11.83
CA LEU A 12 -52.68 17.13 -11.68
C LEU A 12 -52.04 17.81 -12.90
N LEU A 13 -50.92 17.30 -13.40
CA LEU A 13 -50.31 17.79 -14.64
C LEU A 13 -51.24 17.61 -15.85
N ALA A 14 -51.89 16.45 -16.00
CA ALA A 14 -52.84 16.22 -17.09
C ALA A 14 -54.03 17.19 -17.05
N ILE A 15 -54.62 17.40 -15.87
CA ILE A 15 -55.74 18.35 -15.65
C ILE A 15 -55.30 19.78 -15.99
N CYS A 16 -54.09 20.19 -15.62
CA CYS A 16 -53.52 21.49 -15.97
C CYS A 16 -53.28 21.66 -17.49
N VAL A 17 -52.96 20.60 -18.23
CA VAL A 17 -52.84 20.65 -19.71
C VAL A 17 -54.20 20.90 -20.35
N SER A 18 -55.25 20.18 -19.93
CA SER A 18 -56.60 20.33 -20.49
C SER A 18 -57.29 21.67 -20.15
N GLY A 19 -56.88 22.34 -19.07
CA GLY A 19 -57.50 23.58 -18.59
C GLY A 19 -56.86 24.89 -19.10
N GLY A 20 -55.92 24.84 -20.05
CA GLY A 20 -55.27 26.04 -20.61
C GLY A 20 -54.36 26.83 -19.66
N PHE A 21 -54.14 26.35 -18.43
CA PHE A 21 -53.43 27.07 -17.36
C PHE A 21 -51.89 27.07 -17.51
N LEU A 22 -51.35 26.40 -18.53
CA LEU A 22 -49.91 26.15 -18.67
C LEU A 22 -49.12 27.22 -19.44
N SER A 23 -49.78 28.16 -20.13
CA SER A 23 -49.08 29.22 -20.88
C SER A 23 -48.11 30.02 -20.00
N ASN A 24 -48.48 30.27 -18.74
CA ASN A 24 -47.65 30.97 -17.75
C ASN A 24 -46.75 30.06 -16.90
N LEU A 25 -46.90 28.73 -16.97
CA LEU A 25 -46.06 27.81 -16.21
C LEU A 25 -44.75 27.51 -16.92
N GLY A 26 -44.76 27.39 -18.24
CA GLY A 26 -43.56 27.17 -19.06
C GLY A 26 -42.50 28.25 -18.83
N ASP A 27 -42.89 29.52 -18.86
CA ASP A 27 -41.98 30.65 -18.64
C ASP A 27 -41.52 30.81 -17.20
N LYS A 28 -42.36 30.45 -16.21
CA LYS A 28 -41.93 30.37 -14.80
C LYS A 28 -40.89 29.27 -14.61
N VAL A 29 -41.11 28.07 -15.15
CA VAL A 29 -40.13 26.97 -15.09
C VAL A 29 -38.84 27.35 -15.83
N LYS A 30 -38.92 27.99 -17.01
CA LYS A 30 -37.75 28.52 -17.73
C LYS A 30 -36.98 29.55 -16.91
N LYS A 31 -37.64 30.53 -16.28
CA LYS A 31 -36.97 31.51 -15.40
C LYS A 31 -36.37 30.86 -14.15
N THR A 32 -37.09 29.96 -13.49
CA THR A 32 -36.64 29.29 -12.26
C THR A 32 -35.45 28.34 -12.50
N PHE A 33 -35.39 27.64 -13.63
CA PHE A 33 -34.33 26.66 -13.90
C PHE A 33 -33.24 27.14 -14.88
N GLY A 34 -33.58 27.92 -15.92
CA GLY A 34 -32.67 28.27 -17.02
C GLY A 34 -32.42 29.77 -17.26
N GLY A 35 -33.07 30.67 -16.51
CA GLY A 35 -32.83 32.12 -16.62
C GLY A 35 -31.61 32.59 -15.82
N LYS A 36 -31.15 33.83 -16.08
CA LYS A 36 -30.16 34.51 -15.22
C LYS A 36 -30.68 34.58 -13.77
N GLY A 37 -29.88 34.10 -12.82
CA GLY A 37 -30.23 33.94 -11.40
C GLY A 37 -30.99 32.64 -11.07
N GLY A 38 -31.30 31.80 -12.06
CA GLY A 38 -32.03 30.54 -11.91
C GLY A 38 -31.21 29.42 -11.25
N ILE A 39 -31.89 28.35 -10.86
CA ILE A 39 -31.31 27.18 -10.18
C ILE A 39 -30.18 26.54 -11.00
N GLY A 40 -30.33 26.44 -12.32
CA GLY A 40 -29.29 25.88 -13.21
C GLY A 40 -28.02 26.75 -13.27
N GLU A 41 -28.15 28.08 -13.28
CA GLU A 41 -26.98 28.97 -13.24
C GLU A 41 -26.31 28.93 -11.86
N LYS A 42 -27.08 28.87 -10.76
CA LYS A 42 -26.55 28.68 -9.40
C LYS A 42 -25.76 27.37 -9.26
N LEU A 43 -26.31 26.26 -9.75
CA LEU A 43 -25.62 24.96 -9.81
C LEU A 43 -24.34 25.02 -10.67
N LYS A 44 -24.40 25.68 -11.83
CA LYS A 44 -23.23 25.88 -12.70
C LYS A 44 -22.14 26.70 -12.00
N ASN A 45 -22.50 27.79 -11.34
CA ASN A 45 -21.56 28.68 -10.65
C ASN A 45 -20.92 27.98 -9.44
N ILE A 46 -21.69 27.22 -8.65
CA ILE A 46 -21.15 26.37 -7.56
C ILE A 46 -20.16 25.35 -8.13
N THR A 47 -20.52 24.66 -9.22
CA THR A 47 -19.66 23.66 -9.85
C THR A 47 -18.35 24.26 -10.37
N MET A 48 -18.42 25.44 -11.00
CA MET A 48 -17.23 26.17 -11.48
C MET A 48 -16.34 26.63 -10.33
N SER A 49 -16.90 27.15 -9.24
CA SER A 49 -16.14 27.56 -8.05
C SER A 49 -15.39 26.39 -7.41
N LYS A 50 -16.01 25.21 -7.30
CA LYS A 50 -15.33 23.99 -6.83
C LYS A 50 -14.17 23.57 -7.74
N ILE A 51 -14.38 23.61 -9.05
CA ILE A 51 -13.34 23.29 -10.04
C ILE A 51 -12.16 24.27 -9.93
N GLU A 52 -12.42 25.55 -9.71
CA GLU A 52 -11.39 26.58 -9.57
C GLU A 52 -10.57 26.41 -8.27
N LYS A 53 -11.24 26.11 -7.14
CA LYS A 53 -10.58 25.75 -5.87
C LYS A 53 -9.63 24.56 -6.06
N VAL A 54 -10.08 23.50 -6.73
CA VAL A 54 -9.30 22.28 -6.99
C VAL A 54 -8.14 22.53 -7.96
N LYS A 55 -8.34 23.33 -9.02
CA LYS A 55 -7.25 23.74 -9.93
C LYS A 55 -6.12 24.47 -9.20
N LYS A 56 -6.46 25.25 -8.16
CA LYS A 56 -5.48 25.93 -7.30
C LYS A 56 -4.71 24.95 -6.39
N ILE A 57 -5.39 23.93 -5.87
CA ILE A 57 -4.81 22.91 -4.97
C ILE A 57 -3.87 21.97 -5.74
N PHE A 58 -4.38 21.29 -6.76
CA PHE A 58 -3.64 20.24 -7.48
C PHE A 58 -2.90 20.74 -8.74
N GLY A 59 -2.96 22.05 -9.00
CA GLY A 59 -2.09 22.72 -9.97
C GLY A 59 -2.09 22.15 -11.39
N SER A 60 -3.17 21.53 -11.87
CA SER A 60 -3.12 20.86 -13.17
C SER A 60 -4.46 20.62 -13.88
N ALA A 61 -4.41 20.66 -15.22
CA ALA A 61 -5.43 20.07 -16.08
C ALA A 61 -5.49 18.53 -15.95
N THR A 62 -4.40 17.88 -15.51
CA THR A 62 -4.28 16.44 -15.31
C THR A 62 -5.29 15.89 -14.30
N VAL A 63 -5.40 16.45 -13.10
CA VAL A 63 -6.36 15.94 -12.09
C VAL A 63 -7.81 16.08 -12.59
N MET A 64 -8.11 17.15 -13.33
CA MET A 64 -9.40 17.31 -14.00
C MET A 64 -9.65 16.24 -15.08
N LYS A 65 -8.66 15.94 -15.93
CA LYS A 65 -8.74 14.84 -16.93
C LYS A 65 -8.91 13.47 -16.27
N ILE A 66 -8.20 13.22 -15.17
CA ILE A 66 -8.28 11.96 -14.39
C ILE A 66 -9.67 11.81 -13.79
N LYS A 67 -10.21 12.85 -13.14
CA LYS A 67 -11.59 12.85 -12.65
C LYS A 67 -12.61 12.62 -13.75
N GLU A 68 -12.47 13.32 -14.88
CA GLU A 68 -13.39 13.13 -16.02
C GLU A 68 -13.35 11.67 -16.53
N LYS A 69 -12.15 11.09 -16.66
CA LYS A 69 -11.94 9.68 -17.01
C LYS A 69 -12.61 8.73 -16.01
N LEU A 70 -12.34 8.88 -14.71
CA LEU A 70 -12.93 8.03 -13.66
C LEU A 70 -14.46 8.18 -13.59
N SER A 71 -14.99 9.40 -13.75
CA SER A 71 -16.44 9.66 -13.73
C SER A 71 -17.20 8.90 -14.83
N LYS A 72 -16.57 8.64 -15.99
CA LYS A 72 -17.14 7.83 -17.09
C LYS A 72 -17.23 6.34 -16.76
N LEU A 73 -16.52 5.88 -15.72
CA LEU A 73 -16.54 4.49 -15.26
C LEU A 73 -17.61 4.22 -14.20
N LYS A 74 -18.24 5.27 -13.65
CA LYS A 74 -19.19 5.20 -12.53
C LYS A 74 -20.28 4.13 -12.68
N ASP A 75 -20.92 4.02 -13.85
CA ASP A 75 -21.99 3.03 -14.04
C ASP A 75 -21.44 1.59 -14.15
N LYS A 76 -20.23 1.43 -14.70
CA LYS A 76 -19.52 0.14 -14.69
C LYS A 76 -19.08 -0.24 -13.27
N ALA A 77 -18.56 0.71 -12.51
CA ALA A 77 -18.19 0.54 -11.11
C ALA A 77 -19.42 0.16 -10.26
N LYS A 78 -20.55 0.85 -10.42
CA LYS A 78 -21.82 0.49 -9.77
C LYS A 78 -22.22 -0.96 -10.09
N LYS A 79 -22.18 -1.37 -11.36
CA LYS A 79 -22.49 -2.75 -11.77
C LYS A 79 -21.54 -3.78 -11.17
N LEU A 80 -20.25 -3.46 -11.02
CA LEU A 80 -19.26 -4.31 -10.36
C LEU A 80 -19.48 -4.45 -8.84
N LEU A 81 -20.25 -3.56 -8.21
CA LEU A 81 -20.59 -3.57 -6.78
C LEU A 81 -21.98 -4.16 -6.50
N GLU A 82 -22.76 -4.53 -7.52
CA GLU A 82 -24.10 -5.07 -7.35
C GLU A 82 -24.05 -6.53 -6.87
N LEU A 83 -24.59 -6.78 -5.69
CA LEU A 83 -24.58 -8.08 -5.04
C LEU A 83 -25.70 -8.99 -5.59
N PRO A 84 -25.41 -10.29 -5.87
CA PRO A 84 -26.45 -11.28 -6.16
C PRO A 84 -27.47 -11.39 -5.01
N PRO A 85 -28.75 -11.74 -5.28
CA PRO A 85 -29.82 -11.74 -4.27
C PRO A 85 -29.48 -12.51 -2.98
N ARG A 86 -28.79 -13.66 -3.09
CA ARG A 86 -28.34 -14.46 -1.94
C ARG A 86 -27.32 -13.73 -1.07
N MET A 87 -26.33 -13.06 -1.68
CA MET A 87 -25.33 -12.29 -0.93
C MET A 87 -25.95 -11.06 -0.27
N PHE A 88 -26.88 -10.40 -0.98
CA PHE A 88 -27.63 -9.26 -0.44
C PHE A 88 -28.54 -9.64 0.75
N ALA A 89 -29.13 -10.84 0.75
CA ALA A 89 -29.87 -11.37 1.90
C ALA A 89 -28.94 -11.61 3.11
N ALA A 90 -27.78 -12.25 2.90
CA ALA A 90 -26.79 -12.47 3.96
C ALA A 90 -26.18 -11.16 4.51
N LEU A 91 -26.05 -10.13 3.67
CA LEU A 91 -25.68 -8.78 4.10
C LEU A 91 -26.73 -8.16 5.03
N LYS A 92 -28.03 -8.28 4.69
CA LYS A 92 -29.12 -7.79 5.56
C LYS A 92 -29.15 -8.49 6.92
N GLU A 93 -28.91 -9.79 6.96
CA GLU A 93 -28.84 -10.55 8.20
C GLU A 93 -27.68 -10.07 9.10
N ARG A 94 -26.50 -9.80 8.51
CA ARG A 94 -25.37 -9.22 9.24
C ARG A 94 -25.66 -7.81 9.74
N LEU A 95 -26.20 -6.93 8.89
CA LEU A 95 -26.60 -5.57 9.27
C LEU A 95 -27.59 -5.54 10.44
N ALA A 96 -28.50 -6.52 10.53
CA ALA A 96 -29.45 -6.64 11.64
C ALA A 96 -28.80 -7.05 12.98
N LYS A 97 -27.58 -7.62 12.97
CA LYS A 97 -26.82 -7.98 14.17
C LYS A 97 -25.96 -6.82 14.70
N LEU A 98 -25.74 -5.77 13.89
CA LEU A 98 -24.90 -4.65 14.26
C LEU A 98 -25.59 -3.70 15.23
N ARG A 99 -24.86 -3.31 16.29
CA ARG A 99 -25.31 -2.26 17.22
C ARG A 99 -25.09 -0.90 16.58
N ARG A 100 -26.08 0.00 16.66
CA ARG A 100 -25.92 1.39 16.22
C ARG A 100 -25.10 2.18 17.24
N ILE A 101 -23.83 2.40 16.95
CA ILE A 101 -22.98 3.31 17.71
C ILE A 101 -23.16 4.73 17.17
N LYS A 102 -23.38 5.70 18.08
CA LYS A 102 -23.44 7.12 17.75
C LYS A 102 -22.05 7.72 17.94
N HIS A 103 -21.35 7.98 16.83
CA HIS A 103 -20.10 8.75 16.87
C HIS A 103 -20.43 10.21 17.22
N VAL A 104 -19.72 10.76 18.19
CA VAL A 104 -19.78 12.16 18.59
C VAL A 104 -18.41 12.75 18.35
N GLN A 105 -18.31 13.74 17.47
CA GLN A 105 -17.07 14.45 17.21
C GLN A 105 -16.74 15.32 18.43
N VAL A 106 -15.76 14.91 19.24
CA VAL A 106 -15.28 15.65 20.43
C VAL A 106 -14.15 16.62 20.08
N HIS A 107 -13.34 16.29 19.07
CA HIS A 107 -12.19 17.07 18.62
C HIS A 107 -12.25 17.34 17.11
N GLU A 108 -11.57 18.39 16.67
CA GLU A 108 -11.48 18.75 15.25
C GLU A 108 -10.80 17.65 14.43
N GLU A 109 -9.76 17.00 14.99
CA GLU A 109 -9.09 15.82 14.42
C GLU A 109 -9.81 14.49 14.73
N GLY A 110 -11.08 14.55 15.14
CA GLY A 110 -11.92 13.36 15.37
C GLY A 110 -12.69 12.87 14.14
N ASP A 111 -12.56 13.56 13.01
CA ASP A 111 -13.10 13.14 11.71
C ASP A 111 -12.18 12.10 11.04
N THR A 112 -12.75 11.19 10.25
CA THR A 112 -11.98 10.30 9.38
C THR A 112 -11.39 11.05 8.17
N ILE A 113 -10.40 10.49 7.48
CA ILE A 113 -9.76 11.12 6.31
C ILE A 113 -10.81 11.43 5.23
N GLU A 114 -11.72 10.50 4.96
CA GLU A 114 -12.78 10.65 3.97
C GLU A 114 -13.78 11.76 4.38
N GLN A 115 -14.04 11.91 5.68
CA GLN A 115 -14.87 13.00 6.21
C GLN A 115 -14.17 14.36 6.08
N VAL A 116 -12.88 14.46 6.40
CA VAL A 116 -12.08 15.68 6.23
C VAL A 116 -12.00 16.09 4.76
N ASN A 117 -11.76 15.13 3.86
CA ASN A 117 -11.67 15.36 2.42
C ASN A 117 -13.01 15.73 1.80
N HIS A 118 -14.11 15.16 2.31
CA HIS A 118 -15.45 15.56 1.91
C HIS A 118 -15.79 16.98 2.37
N LYS A 119 -15.55 17.32 3.66
CA LYS A 119 -15.73 18.67 4.21
C LYS A 119 -14.84 19.70 3.50
N SER A 120 -13.67 19.29 3.00
CA SER A 120 -12.74 20.11 2.22
C SER A 120 -13.11 20.24 0.73
N GLU A 121 -14.07 19.44 0.26
CA GLU A 121 -14.54 19.32 -1.13
C GLU A 121 -13.51 18.78 -2.13
N VAL A 122 -12.54 17.99 -1.65
CA VAL A 122 -11.48 17.37 -2.48
C VAL A 122 -11.73 15.89 -2.77
N ASP A 123 -12.55 15.20 -1.94
CA ASP A 123 -12.86 13.77 -2.03
C ASP A 123 -13.17 13.30 -3.46
N GLY A 124 -14.12 13.95 -4.14
CA GLY A 124 -14.55 13.58 -5.49
C GLY A 124 -13.57 13.93 -6.61
N PHE A 125 -12.36 14.41 -6.31
CA PHE A 125 -11.26 14.67 -7.27
C PHE A 125 -10.05 13.77 -7.03
N LEU A 126 -10.03 13.09 -5.88
CA LEU A 126 -9.02 12.13 -5.47
C LEU A 126 -9.52 10.72 -5.84
N TYR A 127 -8.61 9.80 -6.07
CA TYR A 127 -8.93 8.39 -6.17
C TYR A 127 -8.95 7.80 -4.77
N GLN A 128 -9.95 6.99 -4.46
CA GLN A 128 -10.23 6.52 -3.10
C GLN A 128 -10.13 7.65 -2.06
N SER A 129 -10.78 8.78 -2.35
CA SER A 129 -10.91 9.96 -1.47
C SER A 129 -9.63 10.71 -1.04
N ASP A 130 -8.43 10.13 -1.09
CA ASP A 130 -7.15 10.70 -0.63
C ASP A 130 -5.92 10.40 -1.54
N ILE A 131 -6.06 9.60 -2.61
CA ILE A 131 -4.95 9.29 -3.52
C ILE A 131 -4.93 10.22 -4.74
N VAL A 132 -3.81 10.92 -4.95
CA VAL A 132 -3.51 11.63 -6.20
C VAL A 132 -2.83 10.67 -7.19
N LEU A 133 -3.58 10.20 -8.19
CA LEU A 133 -3.03 9.38 -9.28
C LEU A 133 -2.23 10.21 -10.29
N THR A 134 -1.17 9.60 -10.83
CA THR A 134 -0.54 10.04 -12.08
C THR A 134 -1.39 9.66 -13.31
N GLU A 135 -1.17 10.29 -14.46
CA GLU A 135 -1.89 9.94 -15.71
C GLU A 135 -1.70 8.45 -16.09
N GLY A 136 -0.50 7.90 -15.84
CA GLY A 136 -0.21 6.48 -16.06
C GLY A 136 -1.06 5.57 -15.16
N GLN A 137 -1.05 5.80 -13.84
CA GLN A 137 -1.86 5.03 -12.89
C GLN A 137 -3.37 5.16 -13.21
N ALA A 138 -3.86 6.36 -13.55
CA ALA A 138 -5.26 6.56 -13.92
C ALA A 138 -5.67 5.84 -15.22
N ALA A 139 -4.77 5.75 -16.20
CA ALA A 139 -5.00 4.98 -17.42
C ALA A 139 -4.99 3.46 -17.15
N GLU A 140 -4.10 2.99 -16.29
CA GLU A 140 -4.06 1.58 -15.85
C GLU A 140 -5.37 1.21 -15.13
N ARG A 141 -5.82 2.01 -14.13
CA ARG A 141 -7.10 1.79 -13.43
C ARG A 141 -8.32 1.81 -14.35
N GLU A 142 -8.35 2.66 -15.37
CA GLU A 142 -9.43 2.68 -16.37
C GLU A 142 -9.47 1.38 -17.19
N ALA A 143 -8.32 0.95 -17.72
CA ALA A 143 -8.24 -0.28 -18.50
C ALA A 143 -8.71 -1.49 -17.68
N GLU A 144 -8.30 -1.55 -16.42
CA GLU A 144 -8.65 -2.59 -15.46
C GLU A 144 -10.15 -2.65 -15.13
N ILE A 145 -10.80 -1.51 -14.83
CA ILE A 145 -12.25 -1.47 -14.56
C ILE A 145 -13.04 -1.87 -15.81
N ASN A 146 -12.57 -1.48 -17.00
CA ASN A 146 -13.16 -1.90 -18.26
C ASN A 146 -13.01 -3.41 -18.52
N GLU A 147 -11.84 -4.00 -18.21
CA GLU A 147 -11.61 -5.44 -18.34
C GLU A 147 -12.47 -6.24 -17.36
N GLN A 148 -12.51 -5.86 -16.08
CA GLN A 148 -13.39 -6.46 -15.06
C GLN A 148 -14.86 -6.42 -15.49
N ALA A 149 -15.35 -5.27 -15.96
CA ALA A 149 -16.72 -5.11 -16.43
C ALA A 149 -17.05 -5.93 -17.69
N SER A 150 -16.04 -6.39 -18.43
CA SER A 150 -16.17 -7.29 -19.59
C SER A 150 -16.16 -8.78 -19.22
N GLY A 151 -16.00 -9.13 -17.93
CA GLY A 151 -15.98 -10.52 -17.46
C GLY A 151 -14.66 -11.26 -17.69
N LYS A 152 -13.60 -10.59 -18.15
CA LYS A 152 -12.25 -11.15 -18.27
C LYS A 152 -11.51 -11.01 -16.94
N LEU A 153 -11.33 -12.12 -16.24
CA LEU A 153 -10.57 -12.19 -14.99
C LEU A 153 -9.15 -12.71 -15.26
N ARG A 154 -8.16 -11.83 -15.09
CA ARG A 154 -6.75 -12.20 -14.86
C ARG A 154 -6.43 -12.08 -13.37
N SER A 155 -5.59 -12.98 -12.85
CA SER A 155 -5.19 -13.04 -11.42
C SER A 155 -3.72 -12.63 -11.19
N ARG A 156 -3.27 -12.66 -9.91
CA ARG A 156 -1.93 -12.29 -9.34
C ARG A 156 -1.67 -10.77 -9.04
N ARG A 157 -1.61 -10.15 -7.81
CA ARG A 157 -2.37 -10.29 -6.50
C ARG A 157 -1.94 -9.40 -5.26
N GLN A 158 -2.43 -8.14 -4.99
CA GLN A 158 -2.44 -6.98 -3.95
C GLN A 158 -1.36 -6.11 -3.09
N ALA A 159 -0.78 -4.95 -3.55
CA ALA A 159 0.10 -3.81 -3.04
C ALA A 159 0.90 -3.12 -4.20
N PHE A 160 1.12 -1.79 -4.32
CA PHE A 160 1.44 -1.15 -5.64
C PHE A 160 2.66 -1.73 -6.41
N LYS A 161 2.37 -2.52 -7.43
CA LYS A 161 3.35 -3.24 -8.25
C LYS A 161 2.98 -3.12 -9.72
N ASP A 162 2.92 -1.89 -10.21
CA ASP A 162 2.73 -1.62 -11.63
C ASP A 162 3.88 -2.21 -12.48
N ARG A 163 3.74 -2.09 -13.80
CA ARG A 163 4.77 -2.47 -14.79
C ARG A 163 6.12 -1.76 -14.61
N ARG A 164 6.24 -0.76 -13.72
CA ARG A 164 7.47 -0.04 -13.43
C ARG A 164 8.15 -0.51 -12.14
N TYR A 165 7.52 -1.36 -11.32
CA TYR A 165 8.17 -1.97 -10.16
C TYR A 165 9.47 -2.71 -10.59
N PRO A 166 10.60 -2.53 -9.87
CA PRO A 166 10.76 -1.88 -8.57
C PRO A 166 11.00 -0.37 -8.60
N ALA A 167 11.05 0.29 -9.77
CA ALA A 167 11.42 1.70 -9.86
C ALA A 167 10.43 2.68 -9.18
N THR A 168 9.24 2.22 -8.83
CA THR A 168 8.24 2.96 -8.03
C THR A 168 8.51 2.92 -6.51
N LEU A 169 9.51 2.15 -6.06
CA LEU A 169 9.99 2.17 -4.68
C LEU A 169 10.87 3.39 -4.39
N TRP A 170 10.96 3.74 -3.12
CA TRP A 170 12.02 4.59 -2.58
C TRP A 170 13.28 3.74 -2.36
N GLU A 171 14.12 3.64 -3.40
CA GLU A 171 15.30 2.77 -3.41
C GLU A 171 16.34 3.15 -2.34
N ASN A 172 16.60 4.45 -2.19
CA ASN A 172 17.63 5.01 -1.29
C ASN A 172 17.05 5.59 0.01
N GLY A 173 15.86 5.14 0.41
CA GLY A 173 15.06 5.74 1.48
C GLY A 173 14.22 6.93 1.01
N VAL A 174 13.40 7.45 1.91
CA VAL A 174 12.48 8.57 1.67
C VAL A 174 13.10 9.86 2.17
N ASN A 175 13.21 10.85 1.28
CA ASN A 175 13.55 12.21 1.65
C ASN A 175 12.26 13.03 1.77
N TYR A 176 12.17 13.91 2.75
CA TYR A 176 11.07 14.86 2.86
C TYR A 176 11.55 16.25 3.27
N TYR A 177 10.70 17.26 3.09
CA TYR A 177 10.89 18.58 3.68
C TYR A 177 9.54 19.22 4.00
N PHE A 178 9.53 20.15 4.94
CA PHE A 178 8.33 20.93 5.26
C PHE A 178 8.29 22.23 4.46
N ASP A 179 7.11 22.53 3.92
CA ASP A 179 6.84 23.80 3.29
C ASP A 179 6.74 24.97 4.30
N PHE A 180 6.75 26.21 3.82
CA PHE A 180 6.67 27.39 4.67
C PHE A 180 5.35 27.47 5.45
N ASN A 181 4.26 26.90 4.91
CA ASN A 181 2.95 26.90 5.55
C ASN A 181 2.74 25.74 6.55
N ALA A 182 3.71 24.85 6.72
CA ALA A 182 3.63 23.74 7.65
C ALA A 182 3.86 24.22 9.10
N ASN A 183 2.79 24.28 9.90
CA ASN A 183 2.85 24.70 11.29
C ASN A 183 3.50 23.64 12.22
N GLU A 184 3.76 24.01 13.48
CA GLU A 184 4.44 23.12 14.45
C GLU A 184 3.66 21.83 14.73
N LYS A 185 2.32 21.88 14.78
CA LYS A 185 1.46 20.70 15.02
C LYS A 185 1.62 19.69 13.89
N LEU A 186 1.50 20.14 12.64
CA LEU A 186 1.72 19.36 11.41
C LEU A 186 3.13 18.76 11.42
N ARG A 187 4.16 19.56 11.68
CA ARG A 187 5.57 19.11 11.77
C ARG A 187 5.74 18.00 12.83
N SER A 188 5.13 18.17 14.00
CA SER A 188 5.18 17.22 15.11
C SER A 188 4.51 15.89 14.77
N VAL A 189 3.28 15.92 14.22
CA VAL A 189 2.55 14.68 13.89
C VAL A 189 3.16 13.95 12.70
N PHE A 190 3.66 14.67 11.69
CA PHE A 190 4.37 14.04 10.58
C PHE A 190 5.64 13.35 11.05
N LYS A 191 6.47 14.00 11.88
CA LYS A 191 7.67 13.35 12.43
C LYS A 191 7.34 12.11 13.26
N LYS A 192 6.23 12.13 14.02
CA LYS A 192 5.75 10.96 14.78
C LYS A 192 5.28 9.82 13.86
N GLY A 193 4.51 10.10 12.81
CA GLY A 193 4.03 9.09 11.87
C GLY A 193 5.14 8.50 10.99
N ALA A 194 6.05 9.36 10.49
CA ALA A 194 7.28 8.93 9.83
C ALA A 194 8.14 8.04 10.72
N ASN A 195 8.24 8.35 12.01
CA ASN A 195 8.96 7.51 12.97
C ASN A 195 8.29 6.15 13.20
N GLN A 196 6.96 6.00 13.09
CA GLN A 196 6.31 4.68 13.15
C GLN A 196 6.77 3.77 12.01
N TRP A 197 6.81 4.27 10.77
CA TRP A 197 7.34 3.52 9.64
C TRP A 197 8.85 3.25 9.77
N HIS A 198 9.63 4.25 10.18
CA HIS A 198 11.09 4.13 10.31
C HIS A 198 11.52 3.14 11.40
N GLN A 199 10.80 3.05 12.52
CA GLN A 199 11.15 2.11 13.60
C GLN A 199 10.74 0.66 13.32
N ASN A 200 9.75 0.44 12.46
CA ASN A 200 9.19 -0.88 12.17
C ASN A 200 9.61 -1.44 10.80
N THR A 201 10.42 -0.71 10.02
CA THR A 201 10.87 -1.15 8.70
C THR A 201 12.34 -0.82 8.45
N CYS A 202 12.96 -1.43 7.44
CA CYS A 202 14.31 -1.05 6.99
C CYS A 202 14.37 0.29 6.23
N ILE A 203 13.26 1.04 6.13
CA ILE A 203 13.16 2.25 5.32
C ILE A 203 13.73 3.44 6.11
N ASN A 204 14.81 4.02 5.59
CA ASN A 204 15.33 5.28 6.11
C ASN A 204 14.42 6.44 5.67
N ILE A 205 13.97 7.27 6.61
CA ILE A 205 13.08 8.41 6.34
C ILE A 205 13.70 9.66 6.97
N LYS A 206 14.20 10.58 6.14
CA LYS A 206 14.99 11.74 6.60
C LYS A 206 14.52 13.07 6.02
N GLU A 207 14.75 14.14 6.76
CA GLU A 207 14.51 15.51 6.30
C GLU A 207 15.71 15.94 5.43
N ASP A 208 15.47 16.26 4.16
CA ASP A 208 16.47 16.63 3.15
C ASP A 208 15.79 17.46 2.04
N SER A 209 15.98 18.79 2.09
CA SER A 209 15.41 19.73 1.12
C SER A 209 16.11 19.72 -0.24
N GLU A 210 17.34 19.19 -0.33
CA GLU A 210 18.17 19.27 -1.54
C GLU A 210 18.07 17.99 -2.38
N ALA A 211 17.61 16.88 -1.79
CA ALA A 211 17.35 15.62 -2.48
C ALA A 211 16.53 15.81 -3.78
N LYS A 212 16.93 15.12 -4.85
CA LYS A 212 16.25 15.14 -6.14
C LYS A 212 14.82 14.62 -6.03
N ASP A 213 14.68 13.42 -5.46
CA ASP A 213 13.40 12.78 -5.19
C ASP A 213 13.06 13.00 -3.71
N LYS A 214 11.95 13.70 -3.44
CA LYS A 214 11.55 14.09 -2.08
C LYS A 214 10.05 14.37 -1.97
N ILE A 215 9.51 14.19 -0.76
CA ILE A 215 8.12 14.52 -0.42
C ILE A 215 8.06 15.93 0.21
N ARG A 216 7.24 16.82 -0.34
CA ARG A 216 6.90 18.11 0.27
C ARG A 216 5.70 17.93 1.19
N ILE A 217 5.91 18.14 2.49
CA ILE A 217 4.84 18.09 3.49
C ILE A 217 4.33 19.51 3.72
N PHE A 218 3.05 19.75 3.46
CA PHE A 218 2.46 21.09 3.45
C PHE A 218 1.01 21.11 3.94
N HIS A 219 0.54 22.29 4.34
CA HIS A 219 -0.83 22.48 4.84
C HIS A 219 -1.75 22.95 3.71
N GLU A 220 -2.58 22.06 3.17
CA GLU A 220 -3.55 22.36 2.10
C GLU A 220 -4.92 21.74 2.41
N ASN A 221 -5.93 21.93 1.58
CA ASN A 221 -7.26 21.35 1.77
C ASN A 221 -7.21 19.81 1.67
N GLY A 222 -7.64 19.13 2.73
CA GLY A 222 -7.68 17.67 2.84
C GLY A 222 -6.37 17.02 3.28
N CYS A 223 -6.46 15.71 3.53
CA CYS A 223 -5.36 14.79 3.77
C CYS A 223 -5.23 13.95 2.50
N TRP A 224 -4.07 13.97 1.84
CA TRP A 224 -3.89 13.20 0.62
C TRP A 224 -2.41 13.05 0.24
N SER A 225 -2.14 12.04 -0.58
CA SER A 225 -0.79 11.65 -0.98
C SER A 225 -0.78 10.98 -2.36
N HIS A 226 0.42 10.79 -2.92
CA HIS A 226 0.62 9.95 -4.10
C HIS A 226 0.90 8.50 -3.68
N VAL A 227 0.54 7.52 -4.51
CA VAL A 227 0.93 6.12 -4.27
C VAL A 227 2.30 5.82 -4.87
N GLY A 228 3.27 5.51 -4.00
CA GLY A 228 4.66 5.22 -4.33
C GLY A 228 5.51 6.45 -4.70
N ARG A 229 6.75 6.21 -5.12
CA ARG A 229 7.66 7.24 -5.65
C ARG A 229 7.28 7.56 -7.10
N ILE A 230 6.84 8.79 -7.36
CA ILE A 230 6.58 9.27 -8.73
C ILE A 230 7.81 9.87 -9.42
N GLY A 231 8.83 10.25 -8.63
CA GLY A 231 10.07 10.87 -9.08
C GLY A 231 10.02 12.40 -9.01
N GLY A 232 11.17 13.02 -8.70
CA GLY A 232 11.25 14.44 -8.39
C GLY A 232 10.57 14.81 -7.06
N LYS A 233 10.11 16.06 -6.95
CA LYS A 233 9.31 16.52 -5.82
C LYS A 233 7.86 16.05 -5.98
N GLN A 234 7.34 15.33 -4.99
CA GLN A 234 5.92 14.97 -4.88
C GLN A 234 5.31 15.58 -3.61
N ASP A 235 4.05 15.97 -3.66
CA ASP A 235 3.40 16.71 -2.57
C ASP A 235 2.51 15.76 -1.71
N LEU A 236 2.45 16.01 -0.40
CA LEU A 236 1.62 15.30 0.58
C LEU A 236 0.95 16.32 1.50
N SER A 237 -0.38 16.39 1.48
CA SER A 237 -1.16 17.37 2.25
C SER A 237 -1.54 16.84 3.62
N LEU A 238 -1.33 17.67 4.64
CA LEU A 238 -1.90 17.49 5.98
C LEU A 238 -2.64 18.77 6.38
N GLY A 239 -3.87 18.89 5.88
CA GLY A 239 -4.76 20.02 6.10
C GLY A 239 -5.38 20.15 7.47
N LYS A 240 -6.36 21.06 7.55
CA LYS A 240 -7.25 21.22 8.70
C LYS A 240 -7.99 19.89 8.97
N GLY A 241 -7.97 19.41 10.21
CA GLY A 241 -8.50 18.09 10.59
C GLY A 241 -7.51 16.93 10.42
N CYS A 242 -6.44 17.07 9.62
CA CYS A 242 -5.48 15.99 9.33
C CYS A 242 -4.34 15.89 10.36
N HIS A 243 -4.35 16.70 11.43
CA HIS A 243 -3.22 16.83 12.35
C HIS A 243 -3.21 15.75 13.45
N ALA A 244 -3.38 14.49 13.02
CA ALA A 244 -3.27 13.29 13.82
C ALA A 244 -2.06 12.45 13.37
N VAL A 245 -1.47 11.69 14.30
CA VAL A 245 -0.34 10.80 13.99
C VAL A 245 -0.78 9.67 13.06
N SER A 246 -1.99 9.13 13.27
CA SER A 246 -2.61 8.10 12.43
C SER A 246 -2.72 8.56 10.97
N THR A 247 -3.30 9.73 10.73
CA THR A 247 -3.41 10.34 9.38
C THR A 247 -2.04 10.51 8.74
N ALA A 248 -1.05 11.08 9.45
CA ALA A 248 0.29 11.22 8.89
C ALA A 248 0.97 9.88 8.57
N THR A 249 0.73 8.83 9.37
CA THR A 249 1.20 7.47 9.08
C THR A 249 0.51 6.87 7.86
N HIS A 250 -0.80 7.08 7.70
CA HIS A 250 -1.60 6.62 6.56
C HIS A 250 -1.13 7.26 5.23
N GLU A 251 -1.05 8.59 5.19
CA GLU A 251 -0.61 9.33 3.99
C GLU A 251 0.82 8.99 3.56
N LEU A 252 1.69 8.71 4.52
CA LEU A 252 3.03 8.21 4.25
C LEU A 252 3.02 6.74 3.79
N GLY A 253 2.07 5.92 4.27
CA GLY A 253 1.81 4.58 3.75
C GLY A 253 1.47 4.58 2.26
N HIS A 254 0.64 5.51 1.80
CA HIS A 254 0.43 5.76 0.36
C HIS A 254 1.75 6.10 -0.35
N ALA A 255 2.48 7.11 0.13
CA ALA A 255 3.75 7.52 -0.49
C ALA A 255 4.79 6.39 -0.56
N LEU A 256 4.73 5.43 0.37
CA LEU A 256 5.56 4.23 0.37
C LEU A 256 5.09 3.14 -0.63
N GLY A 257 3.81 3.10 -1.01
CA GLY A 257 3.29 2.18 -2.04
C GLY A 257 1.96 1.48 -1.72
N PHE A 258 1.27 1.84 -0.62
CA PHE A 258 0.00 1.20 -0.26
C PHE A 258 -1.21 1.84 -0.94
N TYR A 259 -2.15 0.99 -1.36
CA TYR A 259 -3.55 1.34 -1.58
C TYR A 259 -4.37 0.89 -0.37
N HIS A 260 -5.65 1.26 -0.33
CA HIS A 260 -6.53 0.85 0.75
C HIS A 260 -6.74 -0.67 0.87
N THR A 261 -6.87 -1.12 2.11
CA THR A 261 -7.20 -2.51 2.46
C THR A 261 -8.65 -2.87 2.08
N MET A 262 -9.57 -1.89 1.97
CA MET A 262 -10.88 -2.14 1.36
C MET A 262 -10.84 -2.28 -0.17
N ALA A 263 -9.71 -1.97 -0.81
CA ALA A 263 -9.55 -2.05 -2.26
C ALA A 263 -8.98 -3.39 -2.73
N ARG A 264 -8.67 -4.32 -1.83
CA ARG A 264 -7.99 -5.58 -2.17
C ARG A 264 -8.76 -6.39 -3.19
N HIS A 265 -8.04 -7.05 -4.10
CA HIS A 265 -8.64 -7.95 -5.10
C HIS A 265 -9.42 -9.14 -4.49
N ASP A 266 -8.97 -9.62 -3.33
CA ASP A 266 -9.51 -10.71 -2.52
C ASP A 266 -10.48 -10.24 -1.42
N ARG A 267 -10.74 -8.93 -1.30
CA ARG A 267 -11.51 -8.37 -0.17
C ARG A 267 -12.87 -9.01 0.05
N ASP A 268 -13.52 -9.49 -1.01
CA ASP A 268 -14.93 -9.89 -0.97
C ASP A 268 -15.11 -11.20 -0.17
N ASP A 269 -13.99 -11.93 0.06
CA ASP A 269 -13.90 -13.08 0.96
C ASP A 269 -13.97 -12.66 2.45
N TYR A 270 -13.76 -11.36 2.75
CA TYR A 270 -13.65 -10.81 4.11
C TYR A 270 -14.67 -9.70 4.42
N ILE A 271 -14.96 -8.83 3.45
CA ILE A 271 -15.91 -7.70 3.58
C ILE A 271 -16.95 -7.72 2.47
N THR A 272 -18.10 -7.10 2.71
CA THR A 272 -19.14 -6.90 1.71
C THR A 272 -19.44 -5.41 1.59
N ILE A 273 -19.45 -4.92 0.34
CA ILE A 273 -19.75 -3.53 0.02
C ILE A 273 -21.26 -3.37 -0.19
N ASN A 274 -21.92 -2.61 0.69
CA ASN A 274 -23.33 -2.26 0.55
C ASN A 274 -23.52 -1.08 -0.41
N VAL A 275 -23.54 -1.37 -1.71
CA VAL A 275 -23.74 -0.38 -2.78
C VAL A 275 -24.98 0.50 -2.61
N GLN A 276 -25.98 0.05 -1.84
CA GLN A 276 -27.20 0.84 -1.58
C GLN A 276 -26.96 2.04 -0.65
N ASN A 277 -25.92 2.05 0.17
CA ASN A 277 -25.59 3.15 1.09
C ASN A 277 -24.54 4.13 0.54
N ILE A 278 -23.90 3.81 -0.59
CA ILE A 278 -22.83 4.62 -1.19
C ILE A 278 -23.40 5.89 -1.83
N ARG A 279 -22.71 7.03 -1.64
CA ARG A 279 -22.99 8.28 -2.35
C ARG A 279 -22.82 8.09 -3.87
N VAL A 280 -23.80 8.55 -4.65
CA VAL A 280 -23.94 8.21 -6.08
C VAL A 280 -22.75 8.66 -6.96
N ASP A 281 -21.91 9.58 -6.50
CA ASP A 281 -20.68 10.04 -7.14
C ASP A 281 -19.40 9.31 -6.69
N LEU A 282 -19.49 8.33 -5.77
CA LEU A 282 -18.34 7.62 -5.18
C LEU A 282 -18.25 6.12 -5.55
N TYR A 283 -19.06 5.60 -6.48
CA TYR A 283 -19.03 4.15 -6.81
C TYR A 283 -17.67 3.65 -7.32
N ASP A 284 -16.90 4.49 -8.03
CA ASP A 284 -15.57 4.16 -8.54
C ASP A 284 -14.54 4.01 -7.41
N GLN A 285 -14.71 4.72 -6.30
CA GLN A 285 -13.85 4.68 -5.12
C GLN A 285 -13.82 3.28 -4.48
N PHE A 286 -14.95 2.57 -4.49
CA PHE A 286 -15.08 1.22 -3.94
C PHE A 286 -14.75 0.11 -4.96
N THR A 287 -14.21 0.42 -6.14
CA THR A 287 -13.74 -0.61 -7.07
C THR A 287 -12.55 -1.38 -6.50
N LYS A 288 -12.45 -2.68 -6.82
CA LYS A 288 -11.27 -3.46 -6.46
C LYS A 288 -10.07 -3.02 -7.28
N GLN A 289 -8.91 -2.94 -6.65
CA GLN A 289 -7.65 -3.07 -7.36
C GLN A 289 -7.67 -4.39 -8.12
N THR A 290 -7.08 -4.41 -9.32
CA THR A 290 -6.81 -5.74 -9.88
C THR A 290 -5.66 -6.34 -9.13
N THR A 291 -5.45 -7.59 -9.45
CA THR A 291 -4.28 -8.30 -9.05
C THR A 291 -3.03 -7.70 -9.74
N ALA A 292 -3.11 -7.15 -10.96
CA ALA A 292 -1.92 -6.72 -11.72
C ALA A 292 -1.22 -5.47 -11.17
N THR A 293 -1.96 -4.52 -10.60
CA THR A 293 -1.44 -3.23 -10.08
C THR A 293 -1.03 -3.30 -8.60
N ASN A 294 -1.09 -4.49 -8.01
CA ASN A 294 -1.22 -4.68 -6.57
C ASN A 294 -0.58 -6.10 -6.29
N GLU A 295 0.46 -6.35 -5.45
CA GLU A 295 1.00 -7.63 -4.85
C GLU A 295 0.93 -7.82 -3.28
N ASN A 296 0.35 -8.90 -2.74
CA ASN A 296 -0.20 -9.15 -1.39
C ASN A 296 0.67 -10.02 -0.50
N TYR A 297 1.70 -10.64 -1.08
CA TYR A 297 2.68 -11.45 -0.34
C TYR A 297 2.09 -12.62 0.47
N ASN A 298 0.89 -13.11 0.09
CA ASN A 298 0.14 -14.15 0.80
C ASN A 298 -0.28 -13.77 2.24
N ILE A 299 -0.39 -12.47 2.53
CA ILE A 299 -0.86 -11.95 3.82
C ILE A 299 -2.40 -11.82 3.77
N THR A 300 -3.08 -12.34 4.78
CA THR A 300 -4.55 -12.31 4.88
C THR A 300 -5.08 -10.88 5.10
N TYR A 301 -6.40 -10.71 5.07
CA TYR A 301 -7.04 -9.40 5.28
C TYR A 301 -6.94 -8.97 6.75
N ASP A 302 -6.46 -7.76 6.99
CA ASP A 302 -6.48 -7.14 8.32
C ASP A 302 -7.59 -6.10 8.39
N TYR A 303 -8.64 -6.37 9.17
CA TYR A 303 -9.72 -5.41 9.39
C TYR A 303 -9.24 -4.15 10.10
N GLY A 304 -8.18 -4.25 10.92
CA GLY A 304 -7.57 -3.17 11.70
C GLY A 304 -6.34 -2.53 11.05
N SER A 305 -6.06 -2.83 9.78
CA SER A 305 -5.05 -2.13 8.98
C SER A 305 -5.31 -0.63 8.98
N ILE A 306 -4.25 0.17 9.15
CA ILE A 306 -4.34 1.64 9.10
C ILE A 306 -4.79 2.14 7.73
N MET A 307 -4.61 1.34 6.68
CA MET A 307 -5.06 1.63 5.31
C MET A 307 -6.49 1.15 5.03
N ASN A 308 -7.24 0.71 6.04
CA ASN A 308 -8.61 0.25 5.86
C ASN A 308 -9.60 1.37 6.18
N TYR A 309 -10.53 1.64 5.27
CA TYR A 309 -11.62 2.61 5.46
C TYR A 309 -12.47 2.28 6.69
N ASP A 310 -13.08 3.31 7.28
CA ASP A 310 -14.17 3.16 8.24
C ASP A 310 -15.39 2.44 7.61
N GLY A 311 -16.17 1.74 8.43
CA GLY A 311 -17.38 1.02 8.02
C GLY A 311 -18.44 1.90 7.35
N ARG A 312 -18.46 3.22 7.60
CA ARG A 312 -19.42 4.20 7.07
C ARG A 312 -18.79 5.13 6.02
N ALA A 313 -17.53 4.92 5.63
CA ALA A 313 -16.88 5.72 4.60
C ALA A 313 -17.71 5.79 3.31
N GLY A 314 -17.81 6.98 2.70
CA GLY A 314 -18.60 7.22 1.48
C GLY A 314 -20.13 7.08 1.61
N SER A 315 -20.67 6.94 2.83
CA SER A 315 -22.12 6.80 3.07
C SER A 315 -22.89 8.10 2.81
N TYR A 316 -24.05 8.02 2.13
CA TYR A 316 -24.94 9.18 1.94
C TYR A 316 -25.96 9.35 3.07
N ASN A 317 -26.20 8.31 3.86
CA ASN A 317 -27.23 8.25 4.90
C ASN A 317 -26.67 8.00 6.31
N GLY A 318 -25.35 7.84 6.45
CA GLY A 318 -24.67 7.52 7.71
C GLY A 318 -24.75 6.04 8.11
N GLU A 319 -25.40 5.18 7.32
CA GLU A 319 -25.43 3.72 7.53
C GLU A 319 -24.17 3.06 6.94
N TYR A 320 -23.82 1.87 7.42
CA TYR A 320 -22.60 1.15 7.00
C TYR A 320 -22.58 0.87 5.49
N VAL A 321 -21.44 1.18 4.87
CA VAL A 321 -21.09 0.85 3.48
C VAL A 321 -20.21 -0.39 3.42
N ILE A 322 -19.26 -0.54 4.36
CA ILE A 322 -18.36 -1.68 4.44
C ILE A 322 -18.78 -2.54 5.64
N VAL A 323 -19.17 -3.78 5.37
CA VAL A 323 -19.66 -4.73 6.39
C VAL A 323 -18.80 -6.00 6.36
N PRO A 324 -18.03 -6.31 7.41
CA PRO A 324 -17.27 -7.56 7.51
C PRO A 324 -18.15 -8.81 7.41
N ASN A 325 -17.56 -9.92 6.98
CA ASN A 325 -18.21 -11.22 6.92
C ASN A 325 -18.43 -11.78 8.34
N ASP A 326 -17.51 -11.53 9.27
CA ASP A 326 -17.74 -11.65 10.71
C ASP A 326 -17.97 -10.26 11.34
N VAL A 327 -19.18 -10.04 11.84
CA VAL A 327 -19.67 -8.75 12.36
C VAL A 327 -18.93 -8.26 13.60
N ILE A 328 -18.16 -9.10 14.30
CA ILE A 328 -17.35 -8.67 15.46
C ILE A 328 -16.29 -7.62 15.07
N TYR A 329 -15.83 -7.63 13.81
CA TYR A 329 -14.81 -6.72 13.29
C TYR A 329 -15.38 -5.39 12.76
N GLN A 330 -16.69 -5.13 12.86
CA GLN A 330 -17.31 -3.94 12.28
C GLN A 330 -16.70 -2.63 12.79
N GLU A 331 -16.37 -2.58 14.09
CA GLU A 331 -15.76 -1.43 14.77
C GLU A 331 -14.21 -1.53 14.83
N THR A 332 -13.63 -2.49 14.12
CA THR A 332 -12.18 -2.61 13.89
C THR A 332 -11.76 -1.91 12.59
N LEU A 333 -12.70 -1.76 11.64
CA LEU A 333 -12.54 -0.94 10.43
C LEU A 333 -12.20 0.52 10.79
N GLY A 334 -11.40 1.21 9.98
CA GLY A 334 -10.99 2.59 10.26
C GLY A 334 -10.01 2.74 11.43
N SER A 335 -9.32 1.67 11.81
CA SER A 335 -8.31 1.66 12.89
C SER A 335 -7.25 2.76 12.72
N PRO A 336 -6.96 3.57 13.76
CA PRO A 336 -5.92 4.59 13.70
C PRO A 336 -4.50 4.03 13.95
N PHE A 337 -4.34 2.71 14.12
CA PHE A 337 -3.09 2.08 14.52
C PHE A 337 -2.41 1.39 13.35
N LEU A 338 -1.10 1.61 13.20
CA LEU A 338 -0.26 0.86 12.27
C LEU A 338 -0.23 -0.62 12.68
N ALA A 339 -0.88 -1.48 11.90
CA ALA A 339 -1.08 -2.87 12.27
C ALA A 339 0.12 -3.76 11.93
N PHE A 340 0.18 -4.95 12.53
CA PHE A 340 1.27 -5.90 12.27
C PHE A 340 1.32 -6.34 10.79
N TYR A 341 0.17 -6.52 10.13
CA TYR A 341 0.16 -6.86 8.71
C TYR A 341 0.56 -5.70 7.80
N ASP A 342 0.28 -4.45 8.18
CA ASP A 342 0.80 -3.27 7.47
C ASP A 342 2.35 -3.27 7.50
N ILE A 343 2.92 -3.52 8.68
CA ILE A 343 4.36 -3.60 8.90
C ILE A 343 4.98 -4.77 8.12
N LEU A 344 4.40 -5.97 8.21
CA LEU A 344 4.90 -7.17 7.52
C LEU A 344 4.82 -7.00 6.00
N MET A 345 3.70 -6.47 5.49
CA MET A 345 3.50 -6.23 4.06
C MET A 345 4.49 -5.18 3.54
N MET A 346 4.73 -4.09 4.29
CA MET A 346 5.68 -3.05 3.89
C MET A 346 7.11 -3.59 3.87
N ASN A 347 7.51 -4.33 4.90
CA ASN A 347 8.82 -4.98 4.95
C ASN A 347 9.02 -6.00 3.83
N THR A 348 7.98 -6.75 3.47
CA THR A 348 8.06 -7.70 2.34
C THR A 348 8.13 -6.95 1.00
N HIS A 349 7.33 -5.89 0.83
CA HIS A 349 7.32 -5.04 -0.36
C HIS A 349 8.67 -4.36 -0.62
N TYR A 350 9.30 -3.85 0.45
CA TYR A 350 10.63 -3.26 0.43
C TYR A 350 11.77 -4.28 0.56
N LYS A 351 11.50 -5.58 0.66
CA LYS A 351 12.51 -6.65 0.83
C LYS A 351 13.45 -6.42 2.04
N CYS A 352 12.89 -5.93 3.14
CA CYS A 352 13.56 -5.76 4.43
C CYS A 352 13.77 -7.07 5.20
N LEU A 353 13.23 -8.19 4.68
CA LEU A 353 13.45 -9.52 5.23
C LEU A 353 14.76 -10.10 4.70
N VAL A 354 15.52 -10.76 5.57
CA VAL A 354 16.65 -11.62 5.19
C VAL A 354 16.17 -13.06 5.25
N ARG A 355 16.19 -13.76 4.11
CA ARG A 355 15.69 -15.13 3.96
C ARG A 355 16.82 -16.10 3.68
N ILE A 356 16.75 -17.28 4.28
CA ILE A 356 17.60 -18.43 3.96
C ILE A 356 16.89 -19.21 2.83
N ASP A 357 17.34 -19.03 1.58
CA ASP A 357 16.74 -19.71 0.40
C ASP A 357 17.24 -21.17 0.28
N LYS A 358 18.41 -21.49 0.84
CA LYS A 358 18.98 -22.85 0.93
C LYS A 358 20.00 -22.92 2.06
N ILE A 359 20.05 -24.02 2.79
CA ILE A 359 21.15 -24.31 3.71
C ILE A 359 21.46 -25.81 3.75
N SER A 360 22.67 -26.18 3.34
CA SER A 360 23.11 -27.58 3.29
C SER A 360 24.59 -27.72 3.67
N GLY A 361 24.87 -28.62 4.61
CA GLY A 361 26.21 -28.99 5.06
C GLY A 361 26.15 -30.24 5.94
N GLU A 362 27.30 -30.83 6.25
CA GLU A 362 27.37 -32.02 7.11
C GLU A 362 27.42 -31.64 8.61
N PHE A 363 26.82 -32.48 9.46
CA PHE A 363 26.81 -32.33 10.93
C PHE A 363 26.02 -31.10 11.44
N ALA A 364 24.75 -30.98 11.02
CA ALA A 364 23.80 -30.08 11.66
C ALA A 364 23.55 -30.53 13.11
N VAL A 365 24.02 -29.75 14.08
CA VAL A 365 23.96 -30.06 15.53
C VAL A 365 23.52 -28.83 16.32
N PRO A 366 22.94 -28.98 17.52
CA PRO A 366 22.55 -27.86 18.37
C PRO A 366 23.67 -26.84 18.57
N GLY A 367 23.35 -25.55 18.37
CA GLY A 367 24.31 -24.45 18.42
C GLY A 367 25.19 -24.27 17.18
N CYS A 368 24.95 -25.07 16.12
CA CYS A 368 25.59 -24.94 14.80
C CYS A 368 27.12 -24.88 14.86
N ARG A 369 27.77 -25.81 15.57
CA ARG A 369 29.22 -25.72 15.82
C ARG A 369 30.08 -25.92 14.55
N TYR A 370 29.66 -26.77 13.62
CA TYR A 370 30.49 -27.23 12.50
C TYR A 370 30.33 -26.40 11.22
N PHE A 371 29.12 -25.97 10.91
CA PHE A 371 28.81 -25.01 9.86
C PHE A 371 27.57 -24.21 10.23
N GLY A 372 27.34 -23.11 9.52
CA GLY A 372 26.09 -22.39 9.57
C GLY A 372 26.20 -20.96 9.07
N VAL A 373 25.08 -20.25 9.19
CA VAL A 373 25.01 -18.80 9.03
C VAL A 373 24.52 -18.18 10.34
N GLU A 374 25.22 -17.14 10.80
CA GLU A 374 24.72 -16.22 11.83
C GLU A 374 24.12 -14.98 11.15
N LEU A 375 22.85 -14.70 11.42
CA LEU A 375 22.13 -13.53 10.91
C LEU A 375 21.86 -12.56 12.06
N ASN A 376 22.56 -11.42 12.08
CA ASN A 376 22.41 -10.42 13.13
C ASN A 376 21.39 -9.34 12.74
N THR A 377 20.11 -9.72 12.77
CA THR A 377 18.99 -8.85 12.37
C THR A 377 18.42 -7.99 13.51
N GLN A 378 18.83 -8.23 14.76
CA GLN A 378 18.34 -7.48 15.91
C GLN A 378 18.84 -6.03 15.95
N LYS A 379 18.22 -5.20 16.80
CA LYS A 379 18.59 -3.78 16.92
C LYS A 379 19.99 -3.56 17.51
N ASP A 380 20.39 -4.39 18.47
CA ASP A 380 21.76 -4.39 19.01
C ASP A 380 22.67 -5.29 18.18
N GLN A 381 23.56 -4.65 17.43
CA GLN A 381 24.49 -5.26 16.50
C GLN A 381 25.77 -5.79 17.18
N LEU A 382 25.94 -5.55 18.50
CA LEU A 382 27.03 -6.11 19.31
C LEU A 382 26.66 -7.47 19.91
N ALA A 383 25.37 -7.75 20.10
CA ALA A 383 24.89 -9.06 20.52
C ALA A 383 25.04 -10.11 19.40
N THR A 384 25.32 -11.36 19.77
CA THR A 384 25.38 -12.50 18.84
C THR A 384 24.05 -12.69 18.13
N GLY A 385 24.07 -12.91 16.81
CA GLY A 385 22.86 -13.15 16.02
C GLY A 385 22.33 -14.58 16.17
N TYR A 386 21.16 -14.83 15.58
CA TYR A 386 20.62 -16.19 15.49
C TYR A 386 21.45 -17.03 14.52
N ARG A 387 21.72 -18.29 14.87
CA ARG A 387 22.51 -19.25 14.07
C ARG A 387 21.63 -20.33 13.48
N PHE A 388 21.85 -20.59 12.20
CA PHE A 388 21.10 -21.55 11.40
C PHE A 388 22.04 -22.51 10.70
N CYS A 389 21.65 -23.78 10.64
CA CYS A 389 22.43 -24.89 10.07
C CYS A 389 21.59 -26.14 9.80
N ALA A 390 20.31 -26.15 10.17
CA ALA A 390 19.40 -27.27 9.95
C ALA A 390 18.66 -27.07 8.62
N LYS A 391 18.18 -28.15 8.00
CA LYS A 391 17.40 -28.05 6.76
C LYS A 391 16.05 -27.39 7.00
N GLU A 392 15.55 -27.52 8.22
CA GLU A 392 14.34 -26.90 8.74
C GLU A 392 14.47 -25.35 8.84
N ASP A 393 15.69 -24.82 8.71
CA ASP A 393 15.94 -23.37 8.61
C ASP A 393 15.80 -22.85 7.16
N GLU A 394 15.59 -23.71 6.16
CA GLU A 394 15.25 -23.29 4.79
C GLU A 394 13.90 -22.56 4.76
N ASP A 395 13.77 -21.55 3.88
CA ASP A 395 12.65 -20.61 3.77
C ASP A 395 12.39 -19.70 4.98
N LEU A 396 13.17 -19.84 6.07
CA LEU A 396 13.10 -18.92 7.21
C LEU A 396 13.42 -17.49 6.79
N SER A 397 12.56 -16.55 7.20
CA SER A 397 12.70 -15.12 6.91
C SER A 397 12.74 -14.30 8.21
N LEU A 398 13.78 -13.49 8.39
CA LEU A 398 13.99 -12.64 9.56
C LEU A 398 13.81 -11.17 9.20
N LEU A 399 13.12 -10.41 10.05
CA LEU A 399 12.99 -8.95 9.91
C LEU A 399 14.29 -8.25 10.32
N ALA A 400 14.85 -7.42 9.44
CA ALA A 400 15.96 -6.53 9.78
C ALA A 400 15.48 -5.32 10.59
N HIS A 401 15.86 -5.24 11.87
CA HIS A 401 15.58 -4.09 12.76
C HIS A 401 16.63 -2.96 12.65
N SER A 402 17.49 -3.04 11.63
CA SER A 402 18.62 -2.14 11.38
C SER A 402 18.85 -2.02 9.88
N ASN A 403 19.38 -0.87 9.43
CA ASN A 403 19.82 -0.68 8.05
C ASN A 403 21.14 -1.40 7.72
N ARG A 404 21.75 -2.06 8.71
CA ARG A 404 22.91 -2.95 8.58
C ARG A 404 22.57 -4.30 9.19
N VAL A 405 22.80 -5.37 8.42
CA VAL A 405 22.68 -6.76 8.88
C VAL A 405 23.99 -7.48 8.57
N PRO A 406 24.86 -7.71 9.56
CA PRO A 406 25.95 -8.66 9.50
C PRO A 406 25.43 -10.06 9.21
N ILE A 407 26.04 -10.69 8.22
CA ILE A 407 25.80 -12.07 7.81
C ILE A 407 27.15 -12.77 7.93
N ILE A 408 27.26 -13.73 8.85
CA ILE A 408 28.51 -14.45 9.13
C ILE A 408 28.32 -15.91 8.73
N ILE A 409 28.94 -16.31 7.63
CA ILE A 409 28.93 -17.71 7.16
C ILE A 409 30.22 -18.39 7.59
N TYR A 410 30.13 -19.62 8.08
CA TYR A 410 31.28 -20.42 8.46
C TYR A 410 31.06 -21.90 8.13
N SER A 411 32.14 -22.59 7.77
CA SER A 411 32.22 -24.05 7.72
C SER A 411 33.58 -24.50 8.22
N ARG A 412 33.60 -25.59 9.00
CA ARG A 412 34.80 -26.11 9.69
C ARG A 412 35.17 -27.54 9.31
N VAL A 413 34.27 -28.30 8.69
CA VAL A 413 34.44 -29.76 8.48
C VAL A 413 34.29 -30.15 7.02
N ALA A 414 33.15 -29.81 6.41
CA ALA A 414 32.77 -30.26 5.07
C ALA A 414 32.49 -29.09 4.12
N GLN A 415 32.19 -29.38 2.85
CA GLN A 415 31.57 -28.37 1.99
C GLN A 415 30.20 -27.97 2.56
N THR A 416 29.91 -26.68 2.51
CA THR A 416 28.62 -26.11 2.90
C THR A 416 28.18 -25.15 1.81
N ASP A 417 26.94 -25.29 1.35
CA ASP A 417 26.28 -24.33 0.47
C ASP A 417 25.18 -23.61 1.27
N ILE A 418 25.22 -22.28 1.29
CA ILE A 418 24.17 -21.43 1.87
C ILE A 418 23.77 -20.39 0.84
N ILE A 419 22.48 -20.23 0.58
CA ILE A 419 21.91 -19.19 -0.29
C ILE A 419 21.04 -18.28 0.57
N ILE A 420 21.31 -16.98 0.51
CA ILE A 420 20.63 -15.97 1.33
C ILE A 420 20.09 -14.88 0.42
N GLN A 421 18.81 -14.59 0.56
CA GLN A 421 18.14 -13.50 -0.14
C GLN A 421 17.98 -12.30 0.79
N TYR A 422 18.42 -11.13 0.34
CA TYR A 422 18.36 -9.87 1.08
C TYR A 422 18.30 -8.67 0.13
N ARG A 423 17.88 -7.51 0.63
CA ARG A 423 18.10 -6.21 -0.04
C ARG A 423 19.31 -5.53 0.57
N TYR A 424 20.11 -4.89 -0.28
CA TYR A 424 21.03 -3.84 0.13
C TYR A 424 20.65 -2.52 -0.56
N VAL A 425 21.04 -1.41 0.05
CA VAL A 425 20.93 -0.06 -0.51
C VAL A 425 22.36 0.47 -0.62
N THR A 426 22.73 1.04 -1.78
CA THR A 426 24.05 1.67 -1.92
C THR A 426 23.97 3.17 -1.68
N ASP A 427 25.05 3.73 -1.16
CA ASP A 427 25.25 5.19 -1.03
C ASP A 427 25.73 5.82 -2.35
N GLY A 428 25.25 5.30 -3.49
CA GLY A 428 25.75 5.62 -4.83
C GLY A 428 27.04 4.90 -5.23
N LYS A 429 27.71 4.19 -4.31
CA LYS A 429 28.84 3.32 -4.65
C LYS A 429 28.35 2.05 -5.38
N PRO A 430 29.22 1.37 -6.16
CA PRO A 430 28.92 0.03 -6.67
C PRO A 430 28.54 -0.90 -5.51
N GLY A 431 27.52 -1.74 -5.71
CA GLY A 431 27.17 -2.78 -4.75
C GLY A 431 28.34 -3.73 -4.48
N PRO A 432 28.24 -4.59 -3.44
CA PRO A 432 29.30 -5.54 -3.11
C PRO A 432 29.65 -6.37 -4.36
N LYS A 433 30.82 -6.10 -4.94
CA LYS A 433 31.34 -6.91 -6.03
C LYS A 433 31.57 -8.31 -5.48
N VAL A 434 31.27 -9.34 -6.28
CA VAL A 434 31.66 -10.73 -5.99
C VAL A 434 33.18 -10.85 -6.18
N THR A 435 33.90 -10.30 -5.22
CA THR A 435 35.34 -10.42 -5.04
C THR A 435 35.55 -10.96 -3.64
N THR A 436 35.23 -12.23 -3.45
CA THR A 436 36.08 -13.10 -2.63
C THR A 436 37.36 -13.30 -3.43
N PRO A 437 38.46 -12.55 -3.16
CA PRO A 437 39.76 -12.95 -3.69
C PRO A 437 39.99 -14.40 -3.28
N ARG A 438 40.46 -15.24 -4.20
CA ARG A 438 40.77 -16.64 -3.88
C ARG A 438 41.78 -16.60 -2.71
N PRO A 439 41.47 -17.17 -1.54
CA PRO A 439 42.33 -17.01 -0.39
C PRO A 439 43.72 -17.58 -0.71
N THR A 440 44.75 -16.79 -0.45
CA THR A 440 46.14 -17.13 -0.71
C THR A 440 46.78 -17.68 0.55
N LEU A 441 47.69 -18.65 0.40
CA LEU A 441 48.47 -19.18 1.51
C LEU A 441 49.22 -18.04 2.23
N PRO A 442 49.24 -18.02 3.57
CA PRO A 442 50.13 -17.15 4.34
C PRO A 442 51.60 -17.34 3.92
N PRO A 443 52.43 -16.28 3.95
CA PRO A 443 53.84 -16.37 3.61
C PRO A 443 54.55 -17.49 4.39
N GLY A 444 55.26 -18.36 3.67
CA GLY A 444 55.99 -19.50 4.24
C GLY A 444 55.18 -20.80 4.38
N GLN A 445 53.85 -20.79 4.25
CA GLN A 445 53.06 -22.02 4.23
C GLN A 445 53.07 -22.68 2.84
N LYS A 446 53.08 -24.01 2.83
CA LYS A 446 52.93 -24.86 1.64
C LYS A 446 51.78 -25.83 1.86
N CYS A 447 51.12 -26.24 0.79
CA CYS A 447 50.19 -27.35 0.86
C CYS A 447 50.96 -28.66 0.72
N GLU A 448 50.80 -29.54 1.71
CA GLU A 448 51.41 -30.85 1.76
C GLU A 448 50.44 -31.84 2.42
N ASP A 449 50.58 -33.13 2.10
CA ASP A 449 49.83 -34.20 2.74
C ASP A 449 50.17 -34.22 4.24
N SER A 450 49.14 -34.23 5.11
CA SER A 450 49.37 -34.35 6.56
C SER A 450 50.09 -35.66 6.88
N PRO A 451 51.09 -35.68 7.78
CA PRO A 451 51.74 -36.92 8.21
C PRO A 451 50.78 -37.95 8.85
N ALA A 452 49.58 -37.50 9.27
CA ALA A 452 48.53 -38.37 9.78
C ALA A 452 47.63 -38.99 8.69
N CYS A 453 47.76 -38.57 7.41
CA CYS A 453 47.04 -39.17 6.31
C CYS A 453 47.71 -40.49 5.90
N THR A 454 46.97 -41.60 5.97
CA THR A 454 47.42 -42.93 5.50
C THR A 454 47.53 -43.04 3.97
N VAL A 455 47.06 -42.03 3.24
CA VAL A 455 47.14 -41.93 1.77
C VAL A 455 47.71 -40.55 1.42
N ASN A 456 48.76 -40.50 0.59
CA ASN A 456 49.28 -39.26 0.03
C ASN A 456 48.29 -38.72 -1.02
N ILE A 457 47.39 -37.81 -0.67
CA ILE A 457 46.34 -37.28 -1.54
C ILE A 457 46.97 -36.46 -2.67
N CYS A 458 47.85 -35.51 -2.32
CA CYS A 458 48.56 -34.66 -3.28
C CYS A 458 49.36 -35.50 -4.29
N LYS A 459 50.15 -36.46 -3.79
CA LYS A 459 51.05 -37.30 -4.62
C LYS A 459 50.41 -38.58 -5.20
N SER A 460 49.15 -38.88 -4.90
CA SER A 460 48.50 -40.11 -5.38
C SER A 460 48.46 -40.16 -6.91
N LYS A 461 48.78 -41.33 -7.48
CA LYS A 461 48.54 -41.66 -8.90
C LYS A 461 47.22 -42.41 -9.12
N VAL A 462 46.52 -42.77 -8.05
CA VAL A 462 45.28 -43.58 -8.06
C VAL A 462 44.04 -42.68 -7.97
N LEU A 463 44.13 -41.58 -7.23
CA LEU A 463 43.06 -40.57 -7.17
C LEU A 463 43.10 -39.71 -8.43
N ASP A 464 41.97 -39.66 -9.13
CA ASP A 464 41.79 -38.73 -10.25
C ASP A 464 41.73 -37.26 -9.79
N LYS A 465 41.69 -36.38 -10.79
CA LYS A 465 41.73 -34.93 -10.60
C LYS A 465 40.52 -34.38 -9.83
N GLU A 466 39.35 -34.99 -9.98
CA GLU A 466 38.09 -34.51 -9.39
C GLU A 466 38.00 -34.93 -7.93
N ASN A 467 38.35 -36.18 -7.63
CA ASN A 467 38.47 -36.69 -6.26
C ASN A 467 39.53 -35.93 -5.44
N LYS A 468 40.69 -35.59 -6.03
CA LYS A 468 41.67 -34.70 -5.38
C LYS A 468 41.11 -33.31 -5.08
N MET A 469 40.37 -32.70 -6.01
CA MET A 469 39.73 -31.39 -5.79
C MET A 469 38.64 -31.42 -4.71
N GLY A 470 37.97 -32.56 -4.51
CA GLY A 470 37.01 -32.76 -3.42
C GLY A 470 37.68 -32.91 -2.04
N MET A 471 38.87 -33.51 -1.97
CA MET A 471 39.58 -33.78 -0.72
C MET A 471 40.56 -32.68 -0.28
N CYS A 472 41.13 -31.92 -1.21
CA CYS A 472 42.10 -30.86 -0.88
C CYS A 472 41.42 -29.51 -0.59
N PRO A 473 41.93 -28.70 0.36
CA PRO A 473 41.42 -27.35 0.59
C PRO A 473 41.48 -26.48 -0.68
N LYS A 474 40.40 -25.76 -1.02
CA LYS A 474 40.34 -24.87 -2.22
C LYS A 474 41.48 -23.84 -2.30
N LEU A 475 42.05 -23.49 -1.16
CA LEU A 475 43.24 -22.63 -0.96
C LEU A 475 44.51 -23.20 -1.62
N CYS A 476 44.67 -24.52 -1.58
CA CYS A 476 45.77 -25.26 -2.21
C CYS A 476 45.62 -25.37 -3.74
N GLY A 477 44.44 -25.04 -4.27
CA GLY A 477 44.09 -25.16 -5.68
C GLY A 477 43.91 -26.61 -6.14
N PHE A 478 44.97 -27.40 -6.03
CA PHE A 478 45.03 -28.84 -6.27
C PHE A 478 45.76 -29.61 -5.17
N CYS A 479 46.84 -29.02 -4.62
CA CYS A 479 48.00 -29.80 -4.21
C CYS A 479 48.61 -30.53 -5.43
#